data_AF-A0A128FID8-F1
#
_entry.id   AF-A0A128FID8-F1
#
_cell.length_a   1.000
_cell.length_b   1.000
_cell.length_c   1.000
_cell.angle_alpha   90.00
_cell.angle_beta   90.00
_cell.angle_gamma   90.00
#
_symmetry.space_group_name_H-M   'P 1'
#
loop_
_entity.id
_entity.type
_entity.pdbx_description
1 polymer ?
#
loop_
_entity_poly.entity_id
_entity_poly.type
_entity_poly.pdbx_seq_one_letter_code
_entity_poly.pdbx_strand_id
1 'polypeptide(L)'
;MPNVNNVNPSSQPINSTPVSQPQNQSRLGGLSASPQITSDAIRNSIQQPLSGGTTTAAAPINSRILQKAAVVPPFEKHFETASIGIENELTGLVVTLPESASPEFGYVHDSNKKPLFMLTKDMKQGKYENPKEVKDIIGIDKFNTYTLELITYPSEIRDQEAISSRNEAILWLADVFTAHINSSNNHAPLKNITSENNRFTLAIANPNHLIASGNGATKDSAVQTIGITQSGQQATIAVRAKDFGTGSSDELRLLEAASWYQPGLREAFLETAKAEGVELHDARTAQNVFAYLASIYTKTADLAKKYGLHINEWDPASEGIRTTVREGLTDPEVKNSWGILPRTKPFQMLTILENSSDSRYVKQKLASHLKASSTYSESLAKNVAAYFQTGGGVSKKTINNATTGSDKDMAILFEFRTVLPEISKYLPKSESKTKLDIKIMDQFKPEDRKEINKEINTLIRKSSEFISWYQKKRVDDGKTALKDPTQAASVSSINEKAEWLIAEKPVDWERITSRYVNQK
;
A
#
# COMPACT_ATOMS: atom_id res chain seq x y z
N MET A 1 -5.31 -66.04 -47.48
CA MET A 1 -6.72 -66.49 -47.38
C MET A 1 -7.42 -65.62 -46.34
N PRO A 2 -8.68 -65.22 -46.62
CA PRO A 2 -9.22 -63.94 -46.21
C PRO A 2 -10.32 -64.06 -45.15
N ASN A 3 -10.70 -62.94 -44.53
CA ASN A 3 -12.12 -62.67 -44.45
C ASN A 3 -12.39 -61.18 -44.71
N VAL A 4 -13.20 -60.98 -45.74
CA VAL A 4 -13.77 -59.74 -46.26
C VAL A 4 -15.26 -59.80 -45.93
N ASN A 5 -15.85 -58.69 -45.50
CA ASN A 5 -17.12 -58.14 -46.01
C ASN A 5 -17.44 -56.84 -45.25
N ASN A 6 -17.20 -55.65 -45.84
CA ASN A 6 -18.09 -54.88 -46.74
C ASN A 6 -19.40 -54.43 -46.07
N VAL A 7 -19.64 -53.12 -45.98
CA VAL A 7 -20.44 -52.31 -46.94
C VAL A 7 -20.23 -50.80 -46.64
N ASN A 8 -19.91 -50.02 -47.68
CA ASN A 8 -20.08 -48.57 -47.84
C ASN A 8 -21.20 -48.39 -48.93
N PRO A 9 -21.91 -47.26 -49.18
CA PRO A 9 -21.31 -45.92 -49.31
C PRO A 9 -22.20 -44.65 -49.08
N SER A 10 -21.49 -43.51 -48.98
CA SER A 10 -21.77 -42.18 -49.59
C SER A 10 -23.08 -41.40 -49.34
N SER A 11 -22.93 -40.20 -48.76
CA SER A 11 -23.41 -38.92 -49.35
C SER A 11 -22.67 -37.71 -48.71
N GLN A 12 -22.02 -36.91 -49.56
CA GLN A 12 -21.52 -35.54 -49.28
C GLN A 12 -22.53 -34.51 -49.85
N PRO A 13 -22.32 -33.17 -49.80
CA PRO A 13 -21.77 -32.29 -48.76
C PRO A 13 -22.71 -31.08 -48.49
N ILE A 14 -22.46 -30.29 -47.44
CA ILE A 14 -22.97 -28.90 -47.37
C ILE A 14 -21.85 -27.94 -46.95
N ASN A 15 -21.58 -27.00 -47.85
CA ASN A 15 -20.73 -25.83 -47.69
C ASN A 15 -21.24 -24.88 -46.59
N SER A 16 -20.32 -24.27 -45.84
CA SER A 16 -20.44 -22.87 -45.44
C SER A 16 -19.07 -22.29 -45.05
N THR A 17 -18.52 -21.54 -46.00
CA THR A 17 -17.64 -20.36 -45.90
C THR A 17 -17.18 -19.86 -44.52
N PRO A 18 -15.87 -19.58 -44.34
CA PRO A 18 -15.38 -18.62 -43.35
C PRO A 18 -15.39 -17.20 -43.92
N VAL A 19 -16.02 -16.27 -43.20
CA VAL A 19 -15.97 -14.83 -43.50
C VAL A 19 -14.65 -14.25 -42.96
N SER A 20 -14.02 -13.44 -43.80
CA SER A 20 -12.73 -12.76 -43.59
C SER A 20 -12.90 -11.33 -43.05
N GLN A 21 -11.77 -10.81 -42.54
CA GLN A 21 -11.29 -9.41 -42.45
C GLN A 21 -11.40 -8.63 -41.11
N PRO A 22 -10.51 -7.65 -40.83
CA PRO A 22 -9.23 -7.33 -41.50
C PRO A 22 -8.01 -7.12 -40.58
N GLN A 23 -6.84 -7.27 -41.23
CA GLN A 23 -5.52 -6.78 -40.83
C GLN A 23 -5.49 -5.24 -40.73
N ASN A 24 -4.68 -4.71 -39.82
CA ASN A 24 -4.02 -3.43 -40.04
C ASN A 24 -2.57 -3.48 -39.54
N GLN A 25 -1.65 -3.54 -40.51
CA GLN A 25 -0.22 -3.28 -40.35
C GLN A 25 0.04 -1.81 -40.69
N SER A 26 0.76 -1.08 -39.85
CA SER A 26 1.66 0.03 -40.24
C SER A 26 2.69 0.19 -39.12
N ARG A 27 3.87 -0.43 -39.23
CA ARG A 27 5.15 0.11 -39.72
C ARG A 27 5.77 1.25 -38.88
N LEU A 28 6.97 0.92 -38.40
CA LEU A 28 8.00 1.70 -37.69
C LEU A 28 8.66 2.81 -38.53
N GLY A 29 9.21 3.79 -37.81
CA GLY A 29 10.22 4.79 -38.22
C GLY A 29 9.97 6.09 -37.45
N GLY A 30 10.89 6.78 -36.76
CA GLY A 30 12.34 6.78 -36.74
C GLY A 30 12.82 8.25 -36.65
N LEU A 31 13.42 8.62 -35.52
CA LEU A 31 14.39 9.72 -35.29
C LEU A 31 13.98 11.22 -35.35
N SER A 32 14.43 11.92 -34.30
CA SER A 32 15.10 13.25 -34.32
C SER A 32 14.28 14.52 -34.63
N ALA A 33 14.04 15.34 -33.59
CA ALA A 33 14.68 16.66 -33.42
C ALA A 33 13.96 17.47 -32.31
N SER A 34 14.72 17.90 -31.31
CA SER A 34 14.31 18.96 -30.38
C SER A 34 14.27 20.31 -31.09
N PRO A 35 13.26 21.17 -30.84
CA PRO A 35 13.44 22.61 -30.97
C PRO A 35 13.74 23.20 -29.59
N GLN A 36 14.89 23.88 -29.50
CA GLN A 36 15.18 24.86 -28.45
C GLN A 36 14.04 25.89 -28.39
N ILE A 37 13.43 26.07 -27.22
CA ILE A 37 12.60 27.25 -26.95
C ILE A 37 13.53 28.25 -26.27
N THR A 38 13.74 29.38 -26.95
CA THR A 38 14.55 30.51 -26.51
C THR A 38 13.89 31.23 -25.32
N SER A 39 14.74 31.80 -24.45
CA SER A 39 14.39 32.38 -23.14
C SER A 39 13.49 33.61 -23.13
N ASP A 40 12.91 34.00 -24.27
CA ASP A 40 12.05 35.20 -24.40
C ASP A 40 10.54 34.88 -24.38
N ALA A 41 10.15 33.59 -24.41
CA ALA A 41 8.75 33.17 -24.36
C ALA A 41 8.16 33.05 -22.92
N ILE A 42 8.96 33.28 -21.87
CA ILE A 42 8.56 33.07 -20.47
C ILE A 42 8.11 34.38 -19.77
N ARG A 43 8.24 35.55 -20.40
CA ARG A 43 7.99 36.84 -19.71
C ARG A 43 6.65 37.53 -19.95
N ASN A 44 5.77 37.07 -20.84
CA ASN A 44 4.53 37.79 -21.19
C ASN A 44 3.22 36.99 -21.14
N SER A 45 3.12 35.91 -20.36
CA SER A 45 1.89 35.11 -20.22
C SER A 45 1.25 35.13 -18.82
N ILE A 46 1.67 36.06 -17.95
CA ILE A 46 0.92 36.39 -16.73
C ILE A 46 -0.10 37.48 -17.10
N GLN A 47 -1.38 37.15 -16.91
CA GLN A 47 -2.60 37.94 -17.20
C GLN A 47 -3.26 37.67 -18.57
N GLN A 48 -4.08 36.62 -18.64
CA GLN A 48 -5.51 36.71 -19.00
C GLN A 48 -6.23 35.36 -18.80
N PRO A 49 -7.53 35.34 -18.41
CA PRO A 49 -8.26 34.12 -18.12
C PRO A 49 -8.86 33.52 -19.41
N LEU A 50 -8.48 32.27 -19.74
CA LEU A 50 -9.08 31.50 -20.82
C LEU A 50 -10.29 30.72 -20.31
N SER A 51 -11.48 31.26 -20.60
CA SER A 51 -12.74 30.54 -20.65
C SER A 51 -12.77 29.56 -21.84
N GLY A 52 -13.09 28.29 -21.59
CA GLY A 52 -13.49 27.34 -22.64
C GLY A 52 -12.89 25.94 -22.51
N GLY A 53 -13.60 25.05 -21.78
CA GLY A 53 -13.26 23.64 -21.63
C GLY A 53 -14.14 22.98 -20.58
N THR A 54 -15.46 22.98 -20.79
CA THR A 54 -16.41 22.32 -19.88
C THR A 54 -16.26 20.81 -19.96
N THR A 55 -15.44 20.22 -19.09
CA THR A 55 -15.77 18.91 -18.52
C THR A 55 -17.09 19.09 -17.77
N THR A 56 -18.14 18.40 -18.20
CA THR A 56 -19.42 18.37 -17.49
C THR A 56 -19.20 17.77 -16.10
N ALA A 57 -18.98 18.65 -15.11
CA ALA A 57 -19.04 18.28 -13.71
C ALA A 57 -20.45 17.72 -13.43
N ALA A 58 -20.53 16.56 -12.79
CA ALA A 58 -21.81 16.05 -12.30
C ALA A 58 -22.44 17.11 -11.39
N ALA A 59 -23.74 17.37 -11.57
CA ALA A 59 -24.46 18.31 -10.71
C ALA A 59 -24.31 17.87 -9.24
N PRO A 60 -24.11 18.81 -8.29
CA PRO A 60 -23.95 18.47 -6.88
C PRO A 60 -25.20 17.72 -6.37
N ILE A 61 -24.98 16.68 -5.55
CA ILE A 61 -26.02 15.86 -4.89
C ILE A 61 -27.10 16.70 -4.18
N ASN A 62 -26.80 17.96 -3.82
CA ASN A 62 -27.77 18.91 -3.33
C ASN A 62 -27.39 20.34 -3.73
N SER A 63 -28.29 21.07 -4.39
CA SER A 63 -28.15 22.51 -4.68
C SER A 63 -28.09 23.38 -3.40
N ARG A 64 -28.25 22.78 -2.22
CA ARG A 64 -28.21 23.44 -0.90
C ARG A 64 -26.85 23.40 -0.18
N ILE A 65 -25.87 22.61 -0.66
CA ILE A 65 -24.52 22.61 -0.06
C ILE A 65 -23.58 23.42 -0.96
N LEU A 66 -23.71 24.74 -0.87
CA LEU A 66 -22.75 25.69 -1.46
C LEU A 66 -21.50 25.78 -0.57
N GLN A 67 -20.80 24.67 -0.40
CA GLN A 67 -19.49 24.70 0.23
C GLN A 67 -18.44 25.07 -0.82
N LYS A 68 -17.65 26.11 -0.54
CA LYS A 68 -16.50 26.46 -1.39
C LYS A 68 -15.51 25.29 -1.37
N ALA A 69 -15.31 24.67 -2.53
CA ALA A 69 -14.34 23.61 -2.72
C ALA A 69 -12.94 24.12 -2.36
N ALA A 70 -12.25 23.38 -1.49
CA ALA A 70 -10.85 23.59 -1.20
C ALA A 70 -9.98 23.03 -2.34
N VAL A 71 -8.76 23.56 -2.49
CA VAL A 71 -7.75 22.98 -3.37
C VAL A 71 -6.84 22.10 -2.52
N VAL A 72 -6.69 20.83 -2.88
CA VAL A 72 -5.76 19.90 -2.21
C VAL A 72 -4.33 20.31 -2.57
N PRO A 73 -3.47 20.65 -1.58
CA PRO A 73 -2.08 21.01 -1.87
C PRO A 73 -1.30 19.85 -2.52
N PRO A 74 -0.33 20.10 -3.40
CA PRO A 74 0.58 19.05 -3.89
C PRO A 74 1.57 18.64 -2.79
N PHE A 75 2.15 17.44 -2.92
CA PHE A 75 3.25 17.03 -2.03
C PHE A 75 4.47 17.93 -2.16
N GLU A 76 5.12 18.20 -1.03
CA GLU A 76 6.49 18.71 -0.99
C GLU A 76 7.44 17.66 -1.59
N LYS A 77 8.39 18.14 -2.38
CA LYS A 77 9.30 17.28 -3.17
C LYS A 77 10.73 17.31 -2.65
N HIS A 78 11.03 18.12 -1.64
CA HIS A 78 12.38 18.36 -1.16
C HIS A 78 12.41 18.30 0.36
N PHE A 79 13.41 17.59 0.90
CA PHE A 79 13.68 17.50 2.34
C PHE A 79 15.18 17.55 2.57
N GLU A 80 15.65 18.13 3.68
CA GLU A 80 17.09 18.21 3.95
C GLU A 80 17.67 16.84 4.35
N THR A 81 16.84 15.98 4.96
CA THR A 81 17.22 14.62 5.34
C THR A 81 16.25 13.58 4.76
N ALA A 82 16.41 12.31 5.16
CA ALA A 82 15.42 11.29 4.87
C ALA A 82 14.01 11.74 5.29
N SER A 83 13.03 11.41 4.47
CA SER A 83 11.63 11.79 4.68
C SER A 83 10.74 10.57 4.78
N ILE A 84 9.61 10.71 5.48
CA ILE A 84 8.61 9.66 5.64
C ILE A 84 7.21 10.18 5.31
N GLY A 85 6.44 9.36 4.60
CA GLY A 85 5.00 9.48 4.44
C GLY A 85 4.31 8.18 4.84
N ILE A 86 3.05 8.26 5.23
CA ILE A 86 2.25 7.14 5.73
C ILE A 86 0.93 7.09 4.95
N GLU A 87 0.51 5.88 4.65
CA GLU A 87 -0.78 5.54 4.05
C GLU A 87 -1.56 4.71 5.08
N ASN A 88 -2.84 5.03 5.27
CA ASN A 88 -3.67 4.37 6.27
C ASN A 88 -5.09 4.17 5.73
N GLU A 89 -5.41 2.95 5.32
CA GLU A 89 -6.75 2.54 4.93
C GLU A 89 -7.64 2.39 6.17
N LEU A 90 -8.74 3.14 6.21
CA LEU A 90 -9.70 3.09 7.30
C LEU A 90 -10.67 1.92 7.14
N THR A 91 -11.13 1.39 8.29
CA THR A 91 -12.14 0.33 8.34
C THR A 91 -13.42 0.82 9.04
N GLY A 92 -14.56 0.19 8.72
CA GLY A 92 -15.87 0.54 9.28
C GLY A 92 -16.61 1.64 8.52
N LEU A 93 -16.06 2.15 7.43
CA LEU A 93 -16.75 3.07 6.53
C LEU A 93 -16.34 2.87 5.08
N VAL A 94 -17.11 3.49 4.21
CA VAL A 94 -16.79 3.70 2.80
C VAL A 94 -17.03 5.15 2.42
N VAL A 95 -16.31 5.60 1.38
CA VAL A 95 -16.60 6.86 0.68
C VAL A 95 -17.27 6.57 -0.64
N THR A 96 -18.29 7.35 -0.97
CA THR A 96 -18.99 7.27 -2.24
C THR A 96 -18.70 8.50 -3.07
N LEU A 97 -18.22 8.31 -4.31
CA LEU A 97 -17.85 9.36 -5.25
C LEU A 97 -18.26 8.99 -6.68
N PRO A 98 -18.45 9.96 -7.58
CA PRO A 98 -18.53 9.69 -9.02
C PRO A 98 -17.29 8.93 -9.51
N GLU A 99 -17.47 8.01 -10.46
CA GLU A 99 -16.35 7.25 -11.03
C GLU A 99 -15.22 8.13 -11.57
N SER A 100 -15.59 9.23 -12.23
CA SER A 100 -14.66 10.20 -12.82
C SER A 100 -14.00 11.16 -11.82
N ALA A 101 -14.37 11.11 -10.54
CA ALA A 101 -13.79 11.99 -9.53
C ALA A 101 -12.30 11.71 -9.34
N SER A 102 -11.53 12.76 -9.05
CA SER A 102 -10.15 12.63 -8.57
C SER A 102 -10.06 11.71 -7.35
N PRO A 103 -8.92 11.03 -7.12
CA PRO A 103 -8.71 10.25 -5.91
C PRO A 103 -8.91 11.07 -4.64
N GLU A 104 -8.36 12.28 -4.59
CA GLU A 104 -8.42 13.18 -3.45
C GLU A 104 -9.76 13.93 -3.42
N PHE A 105 -10.44 13.90 -2.28
CA PHE A 105 -11.71 14.62 -2.08
C PHE A 105 -11.69 15.58 -0.88
N GLY A 106 -10.61 15.57 -0.10
CA GLY A 106 -10.38 16.52 0.99
C GLY A 106 -8.96 16.40 1.54
N TYR A 107 -8.62 17.25 2.51
CA TYR A 107 -7.36 17.16 3.26
C TYR A 107 -7.53 17.77 4.66
N VAL A 108 -6.62 17.46 5.57
CA VAL A 108 -6.53 18.08 6.90
C VAL A 108 -5.27 18.94 6.96
N HIS A 109 -5.38 20.12 7.57
CA HIS A 109 -4.25 21.02 7.84
C HIS A 109 -4.24 21.48 9.30
N ASP A 110 -3.08 21.94 9.77
CA ASP A 110 -2.93 22.50 11.12
C ASP A 110 -3.46 23.95 11.23
N SER A 111 -3.36 24.56 12.42
CA SER A 111 -3.75 25.95 12.67
C SER A 111 -2.98 26.98 11.81
N ASN A 112 -1.78 26.64 11.35
CA ASN A 112 -0.93 27.45 10.48
C ASN A 112 -1.16 27.18 8.99
N LYS A 113 -2.20 26.41 8.63
CA LYS A 113 -2.51 25.97 7.26
C LYS A 113 -1.45 25.05 6.64
N LYS A 114 -0.56 24.45 7.43
CA LYS A 114 0.36 23.41 6.96
C LYS A 114 -0.44 22.13 6.71
N PRO A 115 -0.40 21.56 5.49
CA PRO A 115 -1.14 20.35 5.18
C PRO A 115 -0.53 19.14 5.91
N LEU A 116 -1.39 18.28 6.47
CA LEU A 116 -1.00 17.11 7.27
C LEU A 116 -1.24 15.81 6.50
N PHE A 117 -2.44 15.59 5.97
CA PHE A 117 -2.78 14.43 5.14
C PHE A 117 -3.99 14.68 4.24
N MET A 118 -4.09 13.90 3.16
CA MET A 118 -5.19 13.90 2.20
C MET A 118 -6.22 12.81 2.57
N LEU A 119 -7.48 13.04 2.18
CA LEU A 119 -8.52 12.02 2.16
C LEU A 119 -8.68 11.54 0.71
N THR A 120 -8.47 10.24 0.48
CA THR A 120 -8.51 9.65 -0.85
C THR A 120 -9.49 8.47 -0.92
N LYS A 121 -10.05 8.24 -2.12
CA LYS A 121 -10.64 6.94 -2.46
C LYS A 121 -9.53 5.98 -2.87
N ASP A 122 -9.60 4.73 -2.39
CA ASP A 122 -8.67 3.66 -2.77
C ASP A 122 -9.36 2.52 -3.54
N MET A 123 -9.70 1.42 -2.88
CA MET A 123 -10.24 0.24 -3.56
C MET A 123 -11.73 0.38 -3.87
N LYS A 124 -12.11 0.22 -5.15
CA LYS A 124 -13.51 0.18 -5.60
C LYS A 124 -14.23 -1.04 -5.01
N GLN A 125 -15.32 -0.81 -4.28
CA GLN A 125 -16.15 -1.83 -3.62
C GLN A 125 -17.43 -2.17 -4.41
N GLY A 126 -17.68 -1.47 -5.53
CA GLY A 126 -18.84 -1.68 -6.38
C GLY A 126 -19.61 -0.40 -6.64
N LYS A 127 -20.76 -0.53 -7.30
CA LYS A 127 -21.68 0.59 -7.52
C LYS A 127 -22.34 0.97 -6.20
N TYR A 128 -22.55 2.27 -5.98
CA TYR A 128 -23.34 2.72 -4.85
C TYR A 128 -24.83 2.56 -5.12
N GLU A 129 -25.52 1.96 -4.16
CA GLU A 129 -26.97 1.84 -4.16
C GLU A 129 -27.51 2.62 -2.97
N ASN A 130 -28.44 3.53 -3.25
CA ASN A 130 -29.06 4.32 -2.19
C ASN A 130 -29.94 3.43 -1.32
N PRO A 131 -29.76 3.42 0.01
CA PRO A 131 -30.73 2.76 0.88
C PRO A 131 -32.12 3.35 0.66
N LYS A 132 -33.16 2.49 0.65
CA LYS A 132 -34.55 2.88 0.33
C LYS A 132 -35.08 3.98 1.27
N GLU A 133 -34.51 4.07 2.46
CA GLU A 133 -34.88 4.98 3.54
C GLU A 133 -34.20 6.37 3.43
N VAL A 134 -33.31 6.57 2.45
CA VAL A 134 -32.61 7.83 2.18
C VAL A 134 -33.21 8.48 0.94
N LYS A 135 -34.15 9.41 1.13
CA LYS A 135 -34.99 9.96 0.03
C LYS A 135 -34.41 11.20 -0.66
N ASP A 136 -33.35 11.80 -0.11
CA ASP A 136 -32.92 13.16 -0.47
C ASP A 136 -31.61 13.22 -1.27
N ILE A 137 -31.18 12.08 -1.85
CA ILE A 137 -29.93 11.97 -2.62
C ILE A 137 -30.26 11.79 -4.11
N ILE A 138 -29.94 12.80 -4.91
CA ILE A 138 -30.18 12.83 -6.36
C ILE A 138 -28.83 12.74 -7.11
N GLY A 139 -28.80 12.15 -8.31
CA GLY A 139 -27.63 12.17 -9.20
C GLY A 139 -26.52 11.17 -8.85
N ILE A 140 -26.87 10.07 -8.19
CA ILE A 140 -25.96 9.00 -7.75
C ILE A 140 -25.85 7.82 -8.72
N ASP A 141 -26.46 7.90 -9.90
CA ASP A 141 -26.46 6.86 -10.92
C ASP A 141 -25.05 6.45 -11.38
N LYS A 142 -24.07 7.35 -11.20
CA LYS A 142 -22.64 7.17 -11.56
C LYS A 142 -21.71 7.05 -10.36
N PHE A 143 -22.27 6.86 -9.16
CA PHE A 143 -21.49 6.78 -7.94
C PHE A 143 -21.01 5.35 -7.72
N ASN A 144 -19.77 5.23 -7.28
CA ASN A 144 -19.20 3.97 -6.81
C ASN A 144 -18.78 4.14 -5.36
N THR A 145 -18.81 3.03 -4.66
CA THR A 145 -18.31 2.90 -3.29
C THR A 145 -16.82 2.58 -3.35
N TYR A 146 -16.03 3.20 -2.47
CA TYR A 146 -14.60 2.97 -2.33
C TYR A 146 -14.21 2.85 -0.86
N THR A 147 -13.15 2.11 -0.57
CA THR A 147 -12.46 2.27 0.71
C THR A 147 -11.81 3.66 0.78
N LEU A 148 -11.60 4.13 1.99
CA LEU A 148 -11.04 5.45 2.28
C LEU A 148 -9.64 5.28 2.82
N GLU A 149 -8.68 5.91 2.18
CA GLU A 149 -7.28 5.94 2.60
C GLU A 149 -6.88 7.36 3.01
N LEU A 150 -6.13 7.46 4.10
CA LEU A 150 -5.51 8.70 4.57
C LEU A 150 -4.03 8.69 4.19
N ILE A 151 -3.61 9.66 3.38
CA ILE A 151 -2.23 9.74 2.88
C ILE A 151 -1.56 11.00 3.42
N THR A 152 -0.53 10.85 4.26
CA THR A 152 0.16 12.02 4.84
C THR A 152 0.98 12.78 3.81
N TYR A 153 1.02 14.10 3.93
CA TYR A 153 2.10 14.87 3.33
C TYR A 153 3.41 14.47 4.00
N PRO A 154 4.50 14.19 3.27
CA PRO A 154 5.73 13.71 3.89
C PRO A 154 6.32 14.75 4.84
N SER A 155 7.11 14.28 5.81
CA SER A 155 7.94 15.12 6.69
C SER A 155 9.35 14.54 6.80
N GLU A 156 10.28 15.30 7.34
CA GLU A 156 11.58 14.73 7.74
C GLU A 156 11.35 13.64 8.80
N ILE A 157 12.09 12.53 8.68
CA ILE A 157 11.91 11.38 9.58
C ILE A 157 12.33 11.70 11.04
N ARG A 158 13.19 12.70 11.21
CA ARG A 158 13.63 13.22 12.51
C ARG A 158 12.67 14.21 13.15
N ASP A 159 11.72 14.76 12.39
CA ASP A 159 10.76 15.76 12.88
C ASP A 159 9.61 15.04 13.62
N GLN A 160 9.86 14.73 14.89
CA GLN A 160 8.90 14.03 15.75
C GLN A 160 7.61 14.82 15.97
N GLU A 161 7.67 16.15 15.96
CA GLU A 161 6.49 17.00 16.11
C GLU A 161 5.59 16.90 14.88
N ALA A 162 6.17 16.95 13.68
CA ALA A 162 5.43 16.77 12.44
C ALA A 162 4.80 15.38 12.33
N ILE A 163 5.49 14.34 12.79
CA ILE A 163 4.97 12.97 12.85
C ILE A 163 3.81 12.87 13.85
N SER A 164 4.01 13.31 15.09
CA SER A 164 2.97 13.29 16.12
C SER A 164 1.74 14.09 15.72
N SER A 165 1.93 15.29 15.14
CA SER A 165 0.81 16.12 14.67
C SER A 165 -0.02 15.43 13.57
N ARG A 166 0.59 14.66 12.67
CA ARG A 166 -0.14 13.88 11.66
C ARG A 166 -0.91 12.74 12.30
N ASN A 167 -0.28 12.02 13.23
CA ASN A 167 -0.91 10.89 13.91
C ASN A 167 -2.11 11.33 14.75
N GLU A 168 -1.97 12.40 15.53
CA GLU A 168 -3.05 12.99 16.31
C GLU A 168 -4.19 13.50 15.42
N ALA A 169 -3.88 14.12 14.28
CA ALA A 169 -4.88 14.59 13.34
C ALA A 169 -5.63 13.43 12.64
N ILE A 170 -4.94 12.31 12.35
CA ILE A 170 -5.56 11.09 11.83
C ILE A 170 -6.55 10.51 12.85
N LEU A 171 -6.14 10.42 14.11
CA LEU A 171 -7.00 9.92 15.20
C LEU A 171 -8.21 10.83 15.41
N TRP A 172 -8.00 12.15 15.42
CA TRP A 172 -9.07 13.13 15.47
C TRP A 172 -10.07 12.96 14.31
N LEU A 173 -9.59 12.75 13.08
CA LEU A 173 -10.49 12.55 11.95
C LEU A 173 -11.24 11.22 12.02
N ALA A 174 -10.64 10.17 12.57
CA ALA A 174 -11.34 8.91 12.83
C ALA A 174 -12.50 9.08 13.81
N ASP A 175 -12.35 9.93 14.84
CA ASP A 175 -13.43 10.31 15.75
C ASP A 175 -14.52 11.12 15.02
N VAL A 176 -14.14 12.06 14.16
CA VAL A 176 -15.08 12.82 13.31
C VAL A 176 -15.88 11.89 12.41
N PHE A 177 -15.24 10.90 11.77
CA PHE A 177 -15.95 9.91 10.96
C PHE A 177 -16.88 9.04 11.81
N THR A 178 -16.42 8.58 12.97
CA THR A 178 -17.22 7.79 13.90
C THR A 178 -18.49 8.54 14.32
N ALA A 179 -18.37 9.83 14.69
CA ALA A 179 -19.53 10.66 15.00
C ALA A 179 -20.44 10.88 13.78
N HIS A 180 -19.86 11.08 12.59
CA HIS A 180 -20.60 11.29 11.35
C HIS A 180 -21.51 10.10 11.03
N ILE A 181 -20.96 8.88 10.99
CA ILE A 181 -21.69 7.67 10.58
C ILE A 181 -22.70 7.19 11.62
N ASN A 182 -22.50 7.48 12.91
CA ASN A 182 -23.41 7.09 13.98
C ASN A 182 -24.48 8.14 14.29
N SER A 183 -24.51 9.24 13.52
CA SER A 183 -25.51 10.30 13.63
C SER A 183 -26.52 10.23 12.47
N SER A 184 -27.49 11.15 12.45
CA SER A 184 -28.38 11.32 11.31
C SER A 184 -27.68 11.74 10.00
N ASN A 185 -26.35 11.92 10.02
CA ASN A 185 -25.53 12.28 8.85
C ASN A 185 -24.94 11.05 8.13
N ASN A 186 -25.28 9.81 8.50
CA ASN A 186 -24.91 8.66 7.69
C ASN A 186 -25.45 8.83 6.25
N HIS A 187 -24.66 8.46 5.24
CA HIS A 187 -24.93 8.74 3.83
C HIS A 187 -25.03 10.24 3.49
N ALA A 188 -24.33 11.12 4.21
CA ALA A 188 -24.19 12.54 3.88
C ALA A 188 -22.73 12.91 3.57
N PRO A 189 -22.49 14.00 2.82
CA PRO A 189 -21.15 14.55 2.66
C PRO A 189 -20.59 15.05 4.00
N LEU A 190 -19.27 14.96 4.16
CA LEU A 190 -18.56 15.70 5.19
C LEU A 190 -18.63 17.21 4.92
N LYS A 191 -18.53 17.99 6.00
CA LYS A 191 -18.41 19.45 5.96
C LYS A 191 -17.00 19.86 6.35
N ASN A 192 -16.63 21.11 6.05
CA ASN A 192 -15.44 21.71 6.67
C ASN A 192 -15.65 21.76 8.19
N ILE A 193 -14.72 21.20 8.96
CA ILE A 193 -14.81 21.11 10.42
C ILE A 193 -13.45 21.49 10.99
N THR A 194 -13.44 22.28 12.06
CA THR A 194 -12.24 22.56 12.87
C THR A 194 -12.37 21.82 14.19
N SER A 195 -11.29 21.19 14.65
CA SER A 195 -11.23 20.54 15.96
C SER A 195 -11.52 21.55 17.08
N GLU A 196 -12.12 21.11 18.20
CA GLU A 196 -12.49 22.00 19.32
C GLU A 196 -11.32 22.81 19.89
N ASN A 197 -10.12 22.22 19.91
CA ASN A 197 -8.89 22.88 20.34
C ASN A 197 -8.21 23.73 19.24
N ASN A 198 -8.88 23.92 18.09
CA ASN A 198 -8.38 24.66 16.91
C ASN A 198 -7.05 24.16 16.32
N ARG A 199 -6.60 22.94 16.64
CA ARG A 199 -5.34 22.39 16.13
C ARG A 199 -5.44 21.88 14.69
N PHE A 200 -6.59 21.33 14.29
CA PHE A 200 -6.78 20.68 13.00
C PHE A 200 -8.03 21.19 12.30
N THR A 201 -7.97 21.31 10.97
CA THR A 201 -9.12 21.65 10.14
C THR A 201 -9.23 20.67 8.99
N LEU A 202 -10.40 20.05 8.84
CA LEU A 202 -10.81 19.30 7.66
C LEU A 202 -11.30 20.27 6.59
N ALA A 203 -10.70 20.20 5.41
CA ALA A 203 -11.05 20.97 4.22
C ALA A 203 -11.53 20.05 3.09
N ILE A 204 -12.78 20.21 2.65
CA ILE A 204 -13.38 19.40 1.59
C ILE A 204 -13.08 20.02 0.23
N ALA A 205 -12.47 19.23 -0.64
CA ALA A 205 -12.12 19.62 -2.00
C ALA A 205 -13.19 19.22 -3.02
N ASN A 206 -13.83 18.06 -2.81
CA ASN A 206 -14.95 17.62 -3.63
C ASN A 206 -16.20 17.47 -2.76
N PRO A 207 -17.15 18.43 -2.79
CA PRO A 207 -18.37 18.31 -2.00
C PRO A 207 -19.33 17.22 -2.52
N ASN A 208 -19.07 16.68 -3.72
CA ASN A 208 -19.89 15.65 -4.35
C ASN A 208 -19.46 14.24 -3.90
N HIS A 209 -19.51 14.00 -2.60
CA HIS A 209 -19.18 12.72 -1.97
C HIS A 209 -20.17 12.37 -0.88
N LEU A 210 -20.21 11.11 -0.45
CA LEU A 210 -20.96 10.67 0.73
C LEU A 210 -20.05 9.79 1.60
N ILE A 211 -20.24 9.83 2.91
CA ILE A 211 -19.62 8.86 3.83
C ILE A 211 -20.72 7.95 4.38
N ALA A 212 -20.48 6.65 4.35
CA ALA A 212 -21.43 5.67 4.85
C ALA A 212 -20.74 4.61 5.73
N SER A 213 -21.45 4.15 6.77
CA SER A 213 -20.98 3.07 7.64
C SER A 213 -20.85 1.73 6.92
N GLY A 214 -19.92 0.88 7.37
CA GLY A 214 -19.73 -0.47 6.81
C GLY A 214 -19.44 -0.42 5.31
N ASN A 215 -20.23 -1.16 4.52
CA ASN A 215 -20.13 -1.17 3.06
C ASN A 215 -21.07 -0.17 2.36
N GLY A 216 -21.80 0.65 3.13
CA GLY A 216 -22.74 1.65 2.59
C GLY A 216 -24.05 1.06 2.05
N ALA A 217 -24.48 -0.12 2.50
CA ALA A 217 -25.75 -0.72 2.07
C ALA A 217 -26.97 -0.32 2.94
N THR A 218 -26.76 0.08 4.20
CA THR A 218 -27.85 0.35 5.15
C THR A 218 -27.79 1.75 5.73
N LYS A 219 -28.94 2.41 5.86
CA LYS A 219 -29.06 3.74 6.47
C LYS A 219 -28.77 3.69 7.97
N ASP A 220 -29.37 2.72 8.65
CA ASP A 220 -29.13 2.48 10.07
C ASP A 220 -28.11 1.34 10.18
N SER A 221 -27.07 1.55 10.98
CA SER A 221 -26.07 0.54 11.29
C SER A 221 -25.90 0.41 12.79
N ALA A 222 -25.43 -0.75 13.23
CA ALA A 222 -24.94 -0.89 14.59
C ALA A 222 -23.86 0.16 14.83
N VAL A 223 -23.80 0.71 16.05
CA VAL A 223 -22.79 1.70 16.42
C VAL A 223 -21.40 1.15 16.06
N GLN A 224 -20.72 1.84 15.15
CA GLN A 224 -19.41 1.44 14.64
C GLN A 224 -18.35 2.45 15.08
N THR A 225 -17.19 1.95 15.47
CA THR A 225 -15.99 2.77 15.66
C THR A 225 -15.11 2.60 14.44
N ILE A 226 -14.62 3.71 13.89
CA ILE A 226 -13.72 3.66 12.74
C ILE A 226 -12.36 3.13 13.19
N GLY A 227 -11.94 2.05 12.54
CA GLY A 227 -10.71 1.34 12.88
C GLY A 227 -9.53 1.84 12.04
N ILE A 228 -8.45 2.18 12.73
CA ILE A 228 -7.10 2.30 12.16
C ILE A 228 -6.39 0.98 12.47
N THR A 229 -6.18 0.15 11.45
CA THR A 229 -5.60 -1.19 11.62
C THR A 229 -4.20 -1.27 11.04
N GLN A 230 -3.32 -2.03 11.69
CA GLN A 230 -1.95 -2.22 11.20
C GLN A 230 -1.90 -2.86 9.80
N SER A 231 -2.90 -3.67 9.43
CA SER A 231 -2.99 -4.28 8.10
C SER A 231 -3.29 -3.27 6.99
N GLY A 232 -3.96 -2.16 7.31
CA GLY A 232 -4.25 -1.06 6.39
C GLY A 232 -3.14 0.00 6.35
N GLN A 233 -2.05 -0.19 7.10
CA GLN A 233 -0.98 0.80 7.20
C GLN A 233 0.21 0.45 6.31
N GLN A 234 0.68 1.45 5.56
CA GLN A 234 1.98 1.42 4.89
C GLN A 234 2.78 2.68 5.23
N ALA A 235 4.09 2.61 5.07
CA ALA A 235 4.97 3.77 5.17
C ALA A 235 5.86 3.85 3.95
N THR A 236 6.11 5.05 3.45
CA THR A 236 7.07 5.31 2.38
C THR A 236 8.21 6.15 2.92
N ILE A 237 9.44 5.63 2.86
CA ILE A 237 10.66 6.37 3.20
C ILE A 237 11.38 6.79 1.93
N ALA A 238 11.83 8.04 1.89
CA ALA A 238 12.76 8.55 0.88
C ALA A 238 14.14 8.76 1.48
N VAL A 239 15.18 8.31 0.77
CA VAL A 239 16.59 8.55 1.12
C VAL A 239 17.34 9.09 -0.10
N ARG A 240 18.48 9.76 0.15
CA ARG A 240 19.36 10.25 -0.91
C ARG A 240 19.88 9.05 -1.71
N ALA A 241 19.73 9.10 -3.03
CA ALA A 241 20.03 7.98 -3.93
C ALA A 241 21.47 7.46 -3.81
N LYS A 242 22.45 8.36 -3.73
CA LYS A 242 23.88 8.01 -3.69
C LYS A 242 24.32 7.33 -2.39
N ASP A 243 23.53 7.48 -1.33
CA ASP A 243 23.84 6.91 -0.02
C ASP A 243 23.31 5.47 0.12
N PHE A 244 22.47 4.99 -0.81
CA PHE A 244 21.98 3.61 -0.78
C PHE A 244 23.09 2.59 -1.03
N GLY A 245 23.17 1.57 -0.17
CA GLY A 245 24.24 0.57 -0.14
C GLY A 245 25.42 0.96 0.74
N THR A 246 25.34 2.08 1.47
CA THR A 246 26.41 2.53 2.39
C THR A 246 26.16 2.13 3.83
N GLY A 247 24.92 1.84 4.22
CA GLY A 247 24.54 1.58 5.61
C GLY A 247 24.82 2.73 6.57
N SER A 248 24.94 3.97 6.07
CA SER A 248 25.43 5.11 6.84
C SER A 248 24.43 5.68 7.86
N SER A 249 23.13 5.40 7.71
CA SER A 249 22.07 5.79 8.65
C SER A 249 21.20 4.59 9.03
N ASP A 250 20.37 4.73 10.07
CA ASP A 250 19.42 3.69 10.47
C ASP A 250 18.39 3.41 9.37
N GLU A 251 17.95 4.44 8.66
CA GLU A 251 17.03 4.31 7.53
C GLU A 251 17.66 3.53 6.39
N LEU A 252 18.92 3.83 6.07
CA LEU A 252 19.66 3.11 5.02
C LEU A 252 19.87 1.66 5.41
N ARG A 253 20.29 1.37 6.65
CA ARG A 253 20.42 -0.02 7.14
C ARG A 253 19.10 -0.78 7.09
N LEU A 254 17.99 -0.13 7.46
CA LEU A 254 16.65 -0.73 7.40
C LEU A 254 16.23 -1.06 5.96
N LEU A 255 16.47 -0.15 5.02
CA LEU A 255 16.14 -0.34 3.62
C LEU A 255 17.05 -1.37 2.93
N GLU A 256 18.34 -1.37 3.27
CA GLU A 256 19.33 -2.34 2.78
C GLU A 256 19.11 -3.74 3.38
N ALA A 257 18.34 -3.88 4.47
CA ALA A 257 17.91 -5.17 4.99
C ALA A 257 16.77 -5.82 4.17
N ALA A 258 16.28 -5.16 3.12
CA ALA A 258 15.27 -5.74 2.24
C ALA A 258 15.72 -7.10 1.69
N SER A 259 14.86 -8.12 1.79
CA SER A 259 15.21 -9.50 1.43
C SER A 259 15.60 -9.70 -0.04
N TRP A 260 15.34 -8.72 -0.89
CA TRP A 260 15.71 -8.73 -2.31
C TRP A 260 17.03 -8.01 -2.60
N TYR A 261 17.51 -7.15 -1.69
CA TYR A 261 18.77 -6.43 -1.88
C TYR A 261 19.96 -7.36 -1.61
N GLN A 262 20.91 -7.40 -2.55
CA GLN A 262 22.07 -8.27 -2.51
C GLN A 262 23.34 -7.41 -2.36
N PRO A 263 23.76 -7.07 -1.12
CA PRO A 263 24.90 -6.18 -0.90
C PRO A 263 26.22 -6.73 -1.45
N GLY A 264 26.39 -8.06 -1.50
CA GLY A 264 27.57 -8.71 -2.07
C GLY A 264 27.82 -8.41 -3.55
N LEU A 265 26.81 -7.94 -4.30
CA LEU A 265 26.98 -7.52 -5.70
C LEU A 265 27.90 -6.29 -5.85
N ARG A 266 28.10 -5.51 -4.79
CA ARG A 266 29.02 -4.36 -4.79
C ARG A 266 30.46 -4.83 -5.01
N GLU A 267 30.90 -5.77 -4.18
CA GLU A 267 32.25 -6.34 -4.24
C GLU A 267 32.45 -7.13 -5.54
N ALA A 268 31.48 -7.97 -5.93
CA ALA A 268 31.54 -8.73 -7.18
C ALA A 268 31.66 -7.83 -8.43
N PHE A 269 30.98 -6.68 -8.45
CA PHE A 269 31.09 -5.71 -9.54
C PHE A 269 32.47 -5.08 -9.60
N LEU A 270 33.04 -4.70 -8.45
CA LEU A 270 34.38 -4.12 -8.39
C LEU A 270 35.46 -5.13 -8.82
N GLU A 271 35.34 -6.38 -8.40
CA GLU A 271 36.23 -7.46 -8.84
C GLU A 271 36.15 -7.68 -10.35
N THR A 272 34.94 -7.65 -10.92
CA THR A 272 34.72 -7.74 -12.37
C THR A 272 35.40 -6.58 -13.11
N ALA A 273 35.25 -5.34 -12.62
CA ALA A 273 35.91 -4.18 -13.20
C ALA A 273 37.43 -4.32 -13.21
N LYS A 274 38.00 -4.76 -12.09
CA LYS A 274 39.45 -5.00 -11.96
C LYS A 274 39.94 -6.10 -12.91
N ALA A 275 39.22 -7.23 -12.99
CA ALA A 275 39.57 -8.34 -13.86
C ALA A 275 39.55 -7.95 -15.36
N GLU A 276 38.70 -7.01 -15.73
CA GLU A 276 38.57 -6.50 -17.10
C GLU A 276 39.47 -5.30 -17.39
N GLY A 277 40.28 -4.85 -16.42
CA GLY A 277 41.15 -3.67 -16.56
C GLY A 277 40.38 -2.36 -16.73
N VAL A 278 39.15 -2.27 -16.20
CA VAL A 278 38.31 -1.07 -16.28
C VAL A 278 38.55 -0.20 -15.06
N GLU A 279 39.00 1.03 -15.29
CA GLU A 279 39.14 2.06 -14.25
C GLU A 279 37.82 2.83 -14.11
N LEU A 280 37.22 2.76 -12.92
CA LEU A 280 35.98 3.48 -12.58
C LEU A 280 36.32 4.83 -11.98
N HIS A 281 35.68 5.91 -12.45
CA HIS A 281 35.93 7.26 -11.94
C HIS A 281 35.37 7.47 -10.53
N ASP A 282 34.12 7.03 -10.30
CA ASP A 282 33.54 6.91 -8.97
C ASP A 282 33.17 5.45 -8.72
N ALA A 283 34.18 4.67 -8.36
CA ALA A 283 34.02 3.26 -8.07
C ALA A 283 32.95 3.00 -7.00
N ARG A 284 32.83 3.86 -5.98
CA ARG A 284 31.90 3.65 -4.87
C ARG A 284 30.46 3.82 -5.32
N THR A 285 30.15 4.91 -6.03
CA THR A 285 28.80 5.15 -6.56
C THR A 285 28.45 4.11 -7.61
N ALA A 286 29.38 3.74 -8.50
CA ALA A 286 29.16 2.69 -9.51
C ALA A 286 28.80 1.33 -8.89
N GLN A 287 29.50 0.90 -7.83
CA GLN A 287 29.19 -0.32 -7.09
C GLN A 287 27.80 -0.28 -6.45
N ASN A 288 27.46 0.84 -5.80
CA ASN A 288 26.17 1.02 -5.13
C ASN A 288 25.01 0.99 -6.14
N VAL A 289 25.12 1.73 -7.25
CA VAL A 289 24.13 1.77 -8.32
C VAL A 289 23.97 0.40 -8.96
N PHE A 290 25.06 -0.29 -9.26
CA PHE A 290 25.01 -1.63 -9.84
C PHE A 290 24.29 -2.60 -8.90
N ALA A 291 24.69 -2.68 -7.63
CA ALA A 291 24.10 -3.62 -6.68
C ALA A 291 22.61 -3.37 -6.47
N TYR A 292 22.18 -2.10 -6.37
CA TYR A 292 20.77 -1.73 -6.27
C TYR A 292 19.97 -2.20 -7.51
N LEU A 293 20.43 -1.84 -8.70
CA LEU A 293 19.72 -2.15 -9.95
C LEU A 293 19.70 -3.64 -10.25
N ALA A 294 20.84 -4.32 -10.10
CA ALA A 294 20.94 -5.76 -10.29
C ALA A 294 20.01 -6.52 -9.34
N SER A 295 19.92 -6.10 -8.08
CA SER A 295 18.99 -6.68 -7.10
C SER A 295 17.53 -6.55 -7.53
N ILE A 296 17.11 -5.36 -8.01
CA ILE A 296 15.75 -5.14 -8.52
C ILE A 296 15.48 -6.01 -9.74
N TYR A 297 16.43 -6.07 -10.69
CA TYR A 297 16.30 -6.84 -11.92
C TYR A 297 16.14 -8.34 -11.60
N THR A 298 16.98 -8.86 -10.71
CA THR A 298 16.91 -10.25 -10.23
C THR A 298 15.56 -10.52 -9.55
N LYS A 299 15.14 -9.66 -8.62
CA LYS A 299 13.86 -9.84 -7.92
C LYS A 299 12.66 -9.78 -8.85
N THR A 300 12.67 -8.90 -9.85
CA THR A 300 11.61 -8.84 -10.86
C THR A 300 11.57 -10.12 -11.70
N ALA A 301 12.72 -10.66 -12.11
CA ALA A 301 12.77 -11.94 -12.81
C ALA A 301 12.24 -13.10 -11.95
N ASP A 302 12.61 -13.16 -10.66
CA ASP A 302 12.07 -14.12 -9.70
C ASP A 302 10.55 -14.04 -9.58
N LEU A 303 10.00 -12.83 -9.43
CA LEU A 303 8.56 -12.62 -9.33
C LEU A 303 7.83 -12.95 -10.63
N ALA A 304 8.42 -12.61 -11.78
CA ALA A 304 7.87 -12.95 -13.08
C ALA A 304 7.74 -14.46 -13.26
N LYS A 305 8.76 -15.24 -12.87
CA LYS A 305 8.68 -16.71 -12.87
C LYS A 305 7.72 -17.25 -11.82
N LYS A 306 7.79 -16.77 -10.58
CA LYS A 306 6.95 -17.23 -9.47
C LYS A 306 5.46 -17.06 -9.77
N TYR A 307 5.09 -15.92 -10.36
CA TYR A 307 3.70 -15.54 -10.57
C TYR A 307 3.23 -15.68 -12.03
N GLY A 308 4.10 -16.12 -12.94
CA GLY A 308 3.76 -16.20 -14.37
C GLY A 308 3.34 -14.85 -14.94
N LEU A 309 4.15 -13.80 -14.71
CA LEU A 309 3.87 -12.43 -15.14
C LEU A 309 4.51 -12.16 -16.50
N HIS A 310 3.74 -11.66 -17.47
CA HIS A 310 4.33 -11.13 -18.70
C HIS A 310 5.18 -9.90 -18.40
N ILE A 311 6.44 -9.90 -18.84
CA ILE A 311 7.35 -8.76 -18.78
C ILE A 311 7.80 -8.45 -20.20
N ASN A 312 7.40 -7.30 -20.73
CA ASN A 312 7.55 -6.98 -22.16
C ASN A 312 7.04 -8.15 -23.03
N GLU A 313 7.91 -8.69 -23.89
CA GLU A 313 7.60 -9.78 -24.83
C GLU A 313 7.89 -11.16 -24.24
N TRP A 314 8.35 -11.24 -22.98
CA TRP A 314 8.54 -12.53 -22.33
C TRP A 314 7.19 -13.16 -21.97
N ASP A 315 6.99 -14.38 -22.48
CA ASP A 315 5.82 -15.19 -22.22
C ASP A 315 6.17 -16.33 -21.24
N PRO A 316 5.64 -16.33 -20.00
CA PRO A 316 5.86 -17.42 -19.05
C PRO A 316 5.40 -18.79 -19.57
N ALA A 317 4.37 -18.85 -20.43
CA ALA A 317 3.88 -20.11 -20.99
C ALA A 317 4.94 -20.80 -21.87
N SER A 318 5.82 -20.02 -22.52
CA SER A 318 6.94 -20.56 -23.31
C SER A 318 7.97 -21.33 -22.47
N GLU A 319 7.97 -21.12 -21.15
CA GLU A 319 8.82 -21.84 -20.18
C GLU A 319 8.04 -22.85 -19.33
N GLY A 320 6.81 -23.19 -19.74
CA GLY A 320 5.94 -24.11 -18.98
C GLY A 320 5.39 -23.52 -17.68
N ILE A 321 5.48 -22.21 -17.49
CA ILE A 321 4.97 -21.51 -16.31
C ILE A 321 3.53 -21.09 -16.61
N ARG A 322 2.60 -21.53 -15.76
CA ARG A 322 1.19 -21.18 -15.88
C ARG A 322 1.00 -19.67 -15.69
N THR A 323 0.41 -19.01 -16.69
CA THR A 323 -0.01 -17.61 -16.58
C THR A 323 -1.07 -17.47 -15.50
N THR A 324 -0.97 -16.40 -14.72
CA THR A 324 -1.99 -16.03 -13.74
C THR A 324 -2.82 -14.85 -14.26
N VAL A 325 -4.09 -14.74 -13.85
CA VAL A 325 -4.98 -13.62 -14.22
C VAL A 325 -4.64 -12.34 -13.41
N ARG A 326 -3.35 -12.15 -13.07
CA ARG A 326 -2.88 -11.05 -12.23
C ARG A 326 -2.71 -9.78 -13.05
N GLU A 327 -2.82 -8.64 -12.38
CA GLU A 327 -2.58 -7.31 -12.97
C GLU A 327 -1.07 -7.00 -13.16
N GLY A 328 -0.28 -8.01 -13.52
CA GLY A 328 1.17 -7.91 -13.70
C GLY A 328 1.90 -7.47 -12.43
N LEU A 329 2.91 -6.61 -12.58
CA LEU A 329 3.71 -6.04 -11.48
C LEU A 329 2.89 -5.17 -10.50
N THR A 330 1.64 -4.84 -10.85
CA THR A 330 0.79 -3.98 -10.03
C THR A 330 -0.13 -4.73 -9.08
N ASP A 331 -0.23 -6.05 -9.27
CA ASP A 331 -0.99 -6.96 -8.43
C ASP A 331 -0.57 -6.85 -6.94
N PRO A 332 -1.52 -6.76 -6.00
CA PRO A 332 -1.20 -6.61 -4.58
C PRO A 332 -0.29 -7.69 -4.02
N GLU A 333 -0.42 -8.96 -4.45
CA GLU A 333 0.42 -10.05 -3.93
C GLU A 333 1.86 -9.94 -4.45
N VAL A 334 2.01 -9.48 -5.70
CA VAL A 334 3.32 -9.21 -6.29
C VAL A 334 4.00 -8.05 -5.55
N LYS A 335 3.28 -6.96 -5.28
CA LYS A 335 3.77 -5.84 -4.46
C LYS A 335 4.19 -6.32 -3.07
N ASN A 336 3.34 -7.09 -2.38
CA ASN A 336 3.62 -7.60 -1.05
C ASN A 336 4.86 -8.51 -1.01
N SER A 337 5.14 -9.25 -2.09
CA SER A 337 6.34 -10.10 -2.21
C SER A 337 7.67 -9.34 -2.26
N TRP A 338 7.64 -8.02 -2.41
CA TRP A 338 8.82 -7.18 -2.22
C TRP A 338 9.16 -6.94 -0.75
N GLY A 339 8.16 -6.94 0.15
CA GLY A 339 8.31 -6.48 1.53
C GLY A 339 8.55 -4.96 1.59
N ILE A 340 9.74 -4.54 1.14
CA ILE A 340 10.10 -3.13 0.92
C ILE A 340 10.07 -2.87 -0.59
N LEU A 341 9.03 -2.21 -1.09
CA LEU A 341 8.74 -2.01 -2.51
C LEU A 341 9.40 -0.72 -3.03
N PRO A 342 10.30 -0.78 -4.04
CA PRO A 342 10.81 0.43 -4.69
C PRO A 342 9.70 1.24 -5.36
N ARG A 343 9.64 2.55 -5.07
CA ARG A 343 8.65 3.50 -5.60
C ARG A 343 9.22 4.50 -6.59
N THR A 344 10.54 4.53 -6.76
CA THR A 344 11.22 5.32 -7.78
C THR A 344 11.59 4.45 -8.97
N LYS A 345 11.45 4.98 -10.19
CA LYS A 345 11.81 4.24 -11.40
C LYS A 345 13.29 3.86 -11.36
N PRO A 346 13.64 2.55 -11.46
CA PRO A 346 15.02 2.10 -11.28
C PRO A 346 16.03 2.83 -12.17
N PHE A 347 15.70 3.05 -13.45
CA PHE A 347 16.62 3.71 -14.40
C PHE A 347 17.16 5.07 -13.92
N GLN A 348 16.44 5.77 -13.04
CA GLN A 348 16.89 7.07 -12.52
C GLN A 348 18.16 6.94 -11.67
N MET A 349 18.44 5.80 -11.04
CA MET A 349 19.72 5.59 -10.33
C MET A 349 20.93 5.70 -11.25
N LEU A 350 20.77 5.53 -12.57
CA LEU A 350 21.88 5.71 -13.52
C LEU A 350 22.23 7.18 -13.73
N THR A 351 21.37 8.13 -13.31
CA THR A 351 21.63 9.57 -13.47
C THR A 351 22.53 10.13 -12.37
N ILE A 352 22.76 9.40 -11.28
CA ILE A 352 23.70 9.83 -10.23
C ILE A 352 25.16 9.51 -10.59
N LEU A 353 25.37 8.69 -11.62
CA LEU A 353 26.68 8.47 -12.22
C LEU A 353 26.98 9.63 -13.16
N GLU A 354 27.63 10.67 -12.63
CA GLU A 354 28.00 11.87 -13.38
C GLU A 354 28.93 11.55 -14.55
N ASN A 355 29.77 10.51 -14.41
CA ASN A 355 30.64 10.04 -15.47
C ASN A 355 29.91 9.09 -16.44
N SER A 356 29.93 9.44 -17.72
CA SER A 356 29.30 8.64 -18.78
C SER A 356 29.95 7.27 -19.04
N SER A 357 31.26 7.08 -18.74
CA SER A 357 31.93 5.77 -18.88
C SER A 357 31.46 4.81 -17.78
N ASP A 358 31.41 5.27 -16.53
CA ASP A 358 30.88 4.49 -15.40
C ASP A 358 29.42 4.09 -15.65
N SER A 359 28.57 5.04 -16.08
CA SER A 359 27.17 4.76 -16.43
C SER A 359 27.03 3.73 -17.55
N ARG A 360 27.89 3.80 -18.58
CA ARG A 360 27.91 2.82 -19.68
C ARG A 360 28.34 1.44 -19.19
N TYR A 361 29.36 1.37 -18.35
CA TYR A 361 29.87 0.12 -17.81
C TYR A 361 28.84 -0.57 -16.90
N VAL A 362 28.19 0.18 -15.99
CA VAL A 362 27.10 -0.34 -15.16
C VAL A 362 25.96 -0.90 -16.03
N LYS A 363 25.51 -0.16 -17.05
CA LYS A 363 24.46 -0.65 -17.98
C LYS A 363 24.85 -1.94 -18.68
N GLN A 364 26.10 -2.06 -19.13
CA GLN A 364 26.63 -3.26 -19.76
C GLN A 364 26.57 -4.45 -18.78
N LYS A 365 27.02 -4.25 -17.53
CA LYS A 365 27.02 -5.32 -16.52
C LYS A 365 25.65 -5.72 -16.06
N LEU A 366 24.67 -4.82 -16.00
CA LEU A 366 23.29 -5.18 -15.67
C LEU A 366 22.69 -6.17 -16.67
N ALA A 367 22.95 -5.97 -17.96
CA ALA A 367 22.49 -6.89 -19.00
C ALA A 367 23.18 -8.27 -18.90
N SER A 368 24.48 -8.29 -18.58
CA SER A 368 25.24 -9.54 -18.40
C SER A 368 24.88 -10.28 -17.12
N HIS A 369 24.56 -9.57 -16.03
CA HIS A 369 24.25 -10.15 -14.72
C HIS A 369 23.08 -11.15 -14.79
N LEU A 370 21.96 -10.75 -15.39
CA LEU A 370 20.81 -11.66 -15.54
C LEU A 370 21.12 -12.83 -16.48
N LYS A 371 21.87 -12.58 -17.57
CA LYS A 371 22.23 -13.60 -18.56
C LYS A 371 23.20 -14.65 -18.01
N ALA A 372 24.08 -14.26 -17.08
CA ALA A 372 25.04 -15.16 -16.45
C ALA A 372 24.39 -16.12 -15.43
N SER A 373 23.17 -15.84 -14.99
CA SER A 373 22.45 -16.71 -14.07
C SER A 373 21.94 -17.97 -14.78
N SER A 374 22.26 -19.13 -14.24
CA SER A 374 21.66 -20.41 -14.69
C SER A 374 20.17 -20.53 -14.34
N THR A 375 19.62 -19.59 -13.56
CA THR A 375 18.22 -19.61 -13.10
C THR A 375 17.26 -19.00 -14.13
N TYR A 376 17.74 -18.11 -15.00
CA TYR A 376 16.89 -17.36 -15.93
C TYR A 376 17.19 -17.74 -17.37
N SER A 377 16.15 -17.86 -18.19
CA SER A 377 16.35 -18.02 -19.63
C SER A 377 16.93 -16.72 -20.23
N GLU A 378 17.58 -16.84 -21.38
CA GLU A 378 18.06 -15.68 -22.12
C GLU A 378 16.91 -14.71 -22.48
N SER A 379 15.73 -15.26 -22.80
CA SER A 379 14.53 -14.47 -23.13
C SER A 379 14.05 -13.64 -21.94
N LEU A 380 13.92 -14.25 -20.76
CA LEU A 380 13.53 -13.55 -19.54
C LEU A 380 14.56 -12.47 -19.18
N ALA A 381 15.85 -12.83 -19.17
CA ALA A 381 16.93 -11.92 -18.85
C ALA A 381 16.94 -10.69 -19.76
N LYS A 382 16.77 -10.89 -21.08
CA LYS A 382 16.68 -9.80 -22.07
C LYS A 382 15.47 -8.90 -21.80
N ASN A 383 14.29 -9.48 -21.57
CA ASN A 383 13.06 -8.71 -21.43
C ASN A 383 13.00 -7.90 -20.13
N VAL A 384 13.45 -8.46 -19.01
CA VAL A 384 13.55 -7.72 -17.74
C VAL A 384 14.56 -6.59 -17.85
N ALA A 385 15.73 -6.84 -18.43
CA ALA A 385 16.73 -5.79 -18.63
C ALA A 385 16.19 -4.66 -19.51
N ALA A 386 15.54 -5.00 -20.63
CA ALA A 386 14.94 -4.04 -21.53
C ALA A 386 13.81 -3.23 -20.86
N TYR A 387 12.94 -3.88 -20.08
CA TYR A 387 11.83 -3.24 -19.37
C TYR A 387 12.29 -2.07 -18.51
N PHE A 388 13.33 -2.28 -17.70
CA PHE A 388 13.84 -1.23 -16.85
C PHE A 388 14.71 -0.21 -17.60
N GLN A 389 15.47 -0.64 -18.61
CA GLN A 389 16.27 0.28 -19.43
C GLN A 389 15.41 1.29 -20.22
N THR A 390 14.19 0.92 -20.60
CA THR A 390 13.24 1.84 -21.27
C THR A 390 12.38 2.65 -20.30
N GLY A 391 12.66 2.58 -18.99
CA GLY A 391 12.01 3.40 -17.97
C GLY A 391 10.78 2.78 -17.32
N GLY A 392 10.65 1.45 -17.39
CA GLY A 392 9.69 0.67 -16.60
C GLY A 392 9.86 0.89 -15.10
N GLY A 393 8.75 0.86 -14.36
CA GLY A 393 8.73 1.01 -12.90
C GLY A 393 8.45 -0.32 -12.23
N VAL A 394 8.88 -0.50 -10.97
CA VAL A 394 8.53 -1.71 -10.20
C VAL A 394 7.02 -1.77 -9.90
N SER A 395 6.33 -0.63 -9.92
CA SER A 395 4.87 -0.52 -9.86
C SER A 395 4.37 0.63 -10.77
N LYS A 396 3.05 0.73 -10.97
CA LYS A 396 2.43 1.74 -11.87
C LYS A 396 2.51 3.16 -11.34
N LYS A 397 2.34 3.36 -10.03
CA LYS A 397 2.43 4.68 -9.39
C LYS A 397 3.87 4.88 -8.89
N THR A 398 4.70 5.60 -9.64
CA THR A 398 6.09 5.89 -9.25
C THR A 398 6.28 7.35 -8.85
N ILE A 399 7.21 7.60 -7.93
CA ILE A 399 7.60 8.93 -7.44
C ILE A 399 9.06 9.16 -7.88
N ASN A 400 9.22 10.06 -8.85
CA ASN A 400 10.44 10.19 -9.65
C ASN A 400 11.09 11.58 -9.60
N ASN A 401 10.51 12.51 -8.83
CA ASN A 401 10.92 13.91 -8.78
C ASN A 401 11.16 14.41 -7.35
N ALA A 402 11.36 13.48 -6.41
CA ALA A 402 11.75 13.80 -5.04
C ALA A 402 13.26 14.04 -4.96
N THR A 403 13.65 14.92 -4.03
CA THR A 403 15.04 15.33 -3.82
C THR A 403 15.36 15.40 -2.33
N THR A 404 16.63 15.17 -1.98
CA THR A 404 17.11 15.16 -0.58
C THR A 404 18.46 15.85 -0.44
N GLY A 405 18.65 16.56 0.68
CA GLY A 405 19.91 17.23 1.05
C GLY A 405 20.08 18.61 0.42
N SER A 406 21.01 19.41 0.95
CA SER A 406 21.23 20.80 0.54
C SER A 406 21.38 21.01 -0.97
N ASP A 407 21.97 20.03 -1.66
CA ASP A 407 22.25 20.08 -3.10
C ASP A 407 21.06 19.59 -3.96
N LYS A 408 19.94 19.23 -3.31
CA LYS A 408 18.74 18.67 -3.92
C LYS A 408 19.04 17.44 -4.78
N ASP A 409 19.92 16.55 -4.31
CA ASP A 409 20.19 15.31 -5.02
C ASP A 409 18.92 14.48 -5.16
N MET A 410 18.92 13.61 -6.16
CA MET A 410 17.86 12.64 -6.36
C MET A 410 17.59 11.83 -5.07
N ALA A 411 16.31 11.73 -4.71
CA ALA A 411 15.84 10.80 -3.69
C ALA A 411 15.26 9.53 -4.34
N ILE A 412 15.46 8.39 -3.69
CA ILE A 412 14.78 7.13 -4.01
C ILE A 412 13.84 6.76 -2.87
N LEU A 413 12.66 6.26 -3.24
CA LEU A 413 11.57 5.97 -2.32
C LEU A 413 11.28 4.48 -2.21
N PHE A 414 10.89 4.06 -1.01
CA PHE A 414 10.57 2.69 -0.68
C PHE A 414 9.32 2.61 0.18
N GLU A 415 8.36 1.81 -0.24
CA GLU A 415 7.11 1.57 0.46
C GLU A 415 7.17 0.25 1.23
N PHE A 416 7.02 0.32 2.55
CA PHE A 416 6.93 -0.82 3.44
C PHE A 416 5.52 -1.42 3.32
N ARG A 417 5.43 -2.59 2.69
CA ARG A 417 4.18 -3.35 2.49
C ARG A 417 3.68 -4.01 3.78
N THR A 418 4.50 -4.02 4.82
CA THR A 418 4.15 -4.50 6.15
C THR A 418 4.84 -3.62 7.17
N VAL A 419 4.13 -3.30 8.25
CA VAL A 419 4.64 -2.48 9.35
C VAL A 419 5.68 -3.27 10.13
N LEU A 420 6.96 -2.90 9.96
CA LEU A 420 8.07 -3.39 10.78
C LEU A 420 8.10 -2.66 12.15
N PRO A 421 8.64 -3.29 13.21
CA PRO A 421 8.77 -2.65 14.53
C PRO A 421 9.44 -1.26 14.46
N GLU A 422 10.48 -1.11 13.64
CA GLU A 422 11.25 0.11 13.44
C GLU A 422 10.43 1.24 12.81
N ILE A 423 9.40 0.89 12.03
CA ILE A 423 8.47 1.82 11.37
C ILE A 423 7.25 2.11 12.25
N SER A 424 6.87 1.18 13.12
CA SER A 424 5.66 1.27 13.94
C SER A 424 5.58 2.53 14.82
N LYS A 425 6.72 3.13 15.15
CA LYS A 425 6.82 4.38 15.93
C LYS A 425 6.32 5.60 15.17
N TYR A 426 6.29 5.55 13.84
CA TYR A 426 5.81 6.66 13.00
C TYR A 426 4.31 6.62 12.76
N LEU A 427 3.66 5.47 13.00
CA LEU A 427 2.27 5.24 12.61
C LEU A 427 1.28 5.67 13.71
N PRO A 428 0.07 6.12 13.32
CA PRO A 428 -0.98 6.37 14.29
C PRO A 428 -1.41 5.05 14.92
N LYS A 429 -1.50 5.05 16.25
CA LYS A 429 -2.02 3.94 17.03
C LYS A 429 -3.31 4.41 17.65
N SER A 430 -4.44 3.81 17.24
CA SER A 430 -5.66 3.98 18.01
C SER A 430 -5.39 3.42 19.40
N GLU A 431 -5.50 4.28 20.43
CA GLU A 431 -5.68 3.75 21.77
C GLU A 431 -6.97 2.94 21.71
N SER A 432 -6.84 1.62 21.80
CA SER A 432 -7.95 0.69 21.75
C SER A 432 -8.83 0.96 22.97
N LYS A 433 -9.80 1.89 22.86
CA LYS A 433 -10.83 2.12 23.90
C LYS A 433 -11.74 0.90 24.05
N THR A 434 -11.69 -0.03 23.09
CA THR A 434 -12.05 -1.44 23.27
C THR A 434 -10.75 -2.22 23.39
N LYS A 435 -10.45 -2.85 24.53
CA LYS A 435 -9.39 -3.87 24.64
C LYS A 435 -9.38 -4.70 23.35
N LEU A 436 -8.22 -4.74 22.66
CA LEU A 436 -7.98 -5.63 21.54
C LEU A 436 -8.45 -7.02 21.96
N ASP A 437 -9.49 -7.56 21.32
CA ASP A 437 -9.92 -8.95 21.48
C ASP A 437 -8.91 -9.83 20.74
N ILE A 438 -7.62 -9.72 21.11
CA ILE A 438 -6.62 -10.74 20.80
C ILE A 438 -7.16 -11.95 21.53
N LYS A 439 -7.70 -12.89 20.78
CA LYS A 439 -7.99 -14.20 21.32
C LYS A 439 -6.65 -14.83 21.66
N ILE A 440 -6.20 -14.67 22.90
CA ILE A 440 -4.91 -15.15 23.43
C ILE A 440 -4.70 -16.63 23.09
N MET A 441 -5.79 -17.40 23.01
CA MET A 441 -5.75 -18.80 22.64
C MET A 441 -5.42 -19.06 21.16
N ASP A 442 -5.52 -18.06 20.29
CA ASP A 442 -5.29 -18.20 18.85
C ASP A 442 -3.81 -18.39 18.48
N GLN A 443 -2.89 -18.07 19.40
CA GLN A 443 -1.45 -18.32 19.23
C GLN A 443 -1.07 -19.81 19.33
N PHE A 444 -1.96 -20.67 19.81
CA PHE A 444 -1.72 -22.11 19.95
C PHE A 444 -2.39 -22.89 18.83
N LYS A 445 -1.83 -24.05 18.46
CA LYS A 445 -2.45 -24.97 17.50
C LYS A 445 -3.77 -25.52 18.07
N PRO A 446 -4.79 -25.80 17.25
CA PRO A 446 -6.10 -26.29 17.73
C PRO A 446 -6.00 -27.50 18.68
N GLU A 447 -5.05 -28.39 18.45
CA GLU A 447 -4.81 -29.60 19.24
C GLU A 447 -4.30 -29.27 20.64
N ASP A 448 -3.39 -28.29 20.75
CA ASP A 448 -2.79 -27.83 22.01
C ASP A 448 -3.78 -27.04 22.86
N ARG A 449 -4.67 -26.27 22.22
CA ARG A 449 -5.70 -25.47 22.90
C ARG A 449 -6.56 -26.34 23.81
N LYS A 450 -6.86 -27.58 23.43
CA LYS A 450 -7.72 -28.47 24.22
C LYS A 450 -7.12 -28.76 25.61
N GLU A 451 -5.84 -29.03 25.68
CA GLU A 451 -5.13 -29.32 26.93
C GLU A 451 -4.89 -28.05 27.75
N ILE A 452 -4.48 -26.97 27.09
CA ILE A 452 -4.32 -25.65 27.74
C ILE A 452 -5.65 -25.21 28.37
N ASN A 453 -6.77 -25.33 27.64
CA ASN A 453 -8.09 -24.97 28.13
C ASN A 453 -8.49 -25.77 29.38
N LYS A 454 -8.13 -27.06 29.44
CA LYS A 454 -8.44 -27.93 30.57
C LYS A 454 -7.68 -27.49 31.82
N GLU A 455 -6.40 -27.15 31.71
CA GLU A 455 -5.59 -26.67 32.84
C GLU A 455 -6.06 -25.30 33.34
N ILE A 456 -6.32 -24.35 32.43
CA ILE A 456 -6.87 -23.03 32.76
C ILE A 456 -8.20 -23.16 33.52
N ASN A 457 -9.12 -23.98 33.01
CA ASN A 457 -10.41 -24.18 33.66
C ASN A 457 -10.28 -24.85 35.04
N THR A 458 -9.32 -25.75 35.21
CA THR A 458 -9.05 -26.41 36.50
C THR A 458 -8.56 -25.41 37.54
N LEU A 459 -7.64 -24.52 37.15
CA LEU A 459 -7.09 -23.49 38.02
C LEU A 459 -8.16 -22.46 38.44
N ILE A 460 -9.06 -22.12 37.53
CA ILE A 460 -10.03 -21.02 37.73
C ILE A 460 -11.32 -21.47 38.44
N ARG A 461 -11.71 -22.75 38.34
CA ARG A 461 -13.02 -23.27 38.80
C ARG A 461 -13.40 -22.91 40.24
N LYS A 462 -12.43 -22.61 41.11
CA LYS A 462 -12.65 -22.22 42.52
C LYS A 462 -11.87 -20.97 42.95
N SER A 463 -11.38 -20.18 41.99
CA SER A 463 -10.58 -18.99 42.29
C SER A 463 -11.48 -17.81 42.70
N SER A 464 -11.47 -17.46 43.98
CA SER A 464 -12.15 -16.26 44.51
C SER A 464 -11.54 -14.95 43.95
N GLU A 465 -10.25 -14.96 43.66
CA GLU A 465 -9.53 -13.87 43.01
C GLU A 465 -10.03 -13.65 41.57
N PHE A 466 -10.21 -14.74 40.81
CA PHE A 466 -10.79 -14.66 39.47
C PHE A 466 -12.24 -14.18 39.50
N ILE A 467 -13.05 -14.67 40.44
CA ILE A 467 -14.44 -14.22 40.60
C ILE A 467 -14.49 -12.71 40.83
N SER A 468 -13.65 -12.19 41.72
CA SER A 468 -13.59 -10.76 42.05
C SER A 468 -13.12 -9.93 40.86
N TRP A 469 -12.07 -10.39 40.18
CA TRP A 469 -11.55 -9.76 38.97
C TRP A 469 -12.60 -9.73 37.84
N TYR A 470 -13.30 -10.85 37.60
CA TYR A 470 -14.28 -10.95 36.53
C TYR A 470 -15.50 -10.07 36.78
N GLN A 471 -15.96 -9.96 38.03
CA GLN A 471 -17.04 -9.05 38.40
C GLN A 471 -16.66 -7.58 38.14
N LYS A 472 -15.44 -7.18 38.51
CA LYS A 472 -14.92 -5.84 38.23
C LYS A 472 -14.81 -5.59 36.73
N LYS A 473 -14.19 -6.52 35.99
CA LYS A 473 -14.05 -6.46 34.53
C LYS A 473 -15.40 -6.29 33.83
N ARG A 474 -16.45 -6.99 34.26
CA ARG A 474 -17.79 -6.83 33.65
C ARG A 474 -18.32 -5.41 33.80
N VAL A 475 -18.17 -4.82 34.99
CA VAL A 475 -18.61 -3.43 35.25
C VAL A 475 -17.77 -2.44 34.44
N ASP A 476 -16.45 -2.63 34.39
CA ASP A 476 -15.53 -1.81 33.59
C ASP A 476 -15.85 -1.91 32.07
N ASP A 477 -16.28 -3.08 31.60
CA ASP A 477 -16.74 -3.32 30.22
C ASP A 477 -18.19 -2.82 29.98
N GLY A 478 -18.81 -2.09 30.92
CA GLY A 478 -20.17 -1.55 30.81
C GLY A 478 -21.29 -2.61 30.92
N LYS A 479 -20.98 -3.83 31.36
CA LYS A 479 -21.93 -4.93 31.56
C LYS A 479 -22.39 -4.97 33.02
N THR A 480 -23.58 -5.51 33.26
CA THR A 480 -24.06 -5.78 34.62
C THR A 480 -23.24 -6.89 35.29
N ALA A 481 -22.98 -6.71 36.59
CA ALA A 481 -22.40 -7.72 37.46
C ALA A 481 -23.27 -8.99 37.47
N LEU A 482 -22.64 -10.17 37.62
CA LEU A 482 -23.39 -11.42 37.70
C LEU A 482 -24.18 -11.47 39.00
N LYS A 483 -25.46 -11.87 38.91
CA LYS A 483 -26.32 -12.10 40.08
C LYS A 483 -25.76 -13.17 41.02
N ASP A 484 -25.11 -14.18 40.45
CA ASP A 484 -24.37 -15.21 41.18
C ASP A 484 -22.88 -15.16 40.76
N PRO A 485 -22.01 -14.58 41.61
CA PRO A 485 -20.57 -14.46 41.31
C PRO A 485 -19.87 -15.80 41.09
N THR A 486 -20.39 -16.89 41.65
CA THR A 486 -19.76 -18.22 41.54
C THR A 486 -19.81 -18.77 40.11
N GLN A 487 -20.68 -18.20 39.26
CA GLN A 487 -20.78 -18.55 37.84
C GLN A 487 -19.69 -17.93 36.97
N ALA A 488 -18.83 -17.06 37.51
CA ALA A 488 -17.79 -16.38 36.74
C ALA A 488 -16.94 -17.34 35.90
N ALA A 489 -16.55 -18.50 36.47
CA ALA A 489 -15.75 -19.50 35.77
C ALA A 489 -16.51 -20.19 34.62
N SER A 490 -17.83 -20.34 34.70
CA SER A 490 -18.64 -20.99 33.66
C SER A 490 -19.06 -20.03 32.54
N VAL A 491 -19.27 -18.74 32.86
CA VAL A 491 -19.74 -17.75 31.87
C VAL A 491 -18.62 -17.02 31.14
N SER A 492 -17.41 -17.00 31.70
CA SER A 492 -16.25 -16.36 31.07
C SER A 492 -15.74 -17.17 29.88
N SER A 493 -15.35 -16.46 28.83
CA SER A 493 -14.65 -17.05 27.69
C SER A 493 -13.27 -17.54 28.10
N ILE A 494 -12.71 -18.44 27.30
CA ILE A 494 -11.38 -18.96 27.58
C ILE A 494 -10.27 -17.91 27.40
N ASN A 495 -10.50 -16.90 26.56
CA ASN A 495 -9.58 -15.78 26.39
C ASN A 495 -9.63 -14.83 27.60
N GLU A 496 -10.82 -14.59 28.16
CA GLU A 496 -10.96 -13.79 29.40
C GLU A 496 -10.24 -14.47 30.57
N LYS A 497 -10.27 -15.81 30.61
CA LYS A 497 -9.53 -16.62 31.59
C LYS A 497 -8.01 -16.52 31.38
N ALA A 498 -7.56 -16.57 30.13
CA ALA A 498 -6.15 -16.42 29.78
C ALA A 498 -5.63 -15.00 30.07
N GLU A 499 -6.41 -13.96 29.79
CA GLU A 499 -6.12 -12.56 30.15
C GLU A 499 -5.81 -12.43 31.64
N TRP A 500 -6.69 -12.99 32.48
CA TRP A 500 -6.51 -12.95 33.93
C TRP A 500 -5.23 -13.67 34.36
N LEU A 501 -4.93 -14.84 33.79
CA LEU A 501 -3.71 -15.57 34.14
C LEU A 501 -2.45 -14.82 33.72
N ILE A 502 -2.41 -14.20 32.55
CA ILE A 502 -1.26 -13.39 32.13
C ILE A 502 -1.05 -12.19 33.06
N ALA A 503 -2.13 -11.52 33.44
CA ALA A 503 -2.06 -10.32 34.26
C ALA A 503 -1.75 -10.61 35.74
N GLU A 504 -2.43 -11.60 36.33
CA GLU A 504 -2.46 -11.81 37.78
C GLU A 504 -1.67 -13.06 38.22
N LYS A 505 -1.44 -14.02 37.32
CA LYS A 505 -0.75 -15.30 37.60
C LYS A 505 0.25 -15.69 36.49
N PRO A 506 1.20 -14.81 36.11
CA PRO A 506 2.08 -15.03 34.96
C PRO A 506 2.92 -16.31 35.05
N VAL A 507 3.29 -16.74 36.27
CA VAL A 507 4.01 -18.00 36.51
C VAL A 507 3.14 -19.22 36.17
N ASP A 508 1.86 -19.20 36.52
CA ASP A 508 0.94 -20.28 36.15
C ASP A 508 0.66 -20.29 34.65
N TRP A 509 0.55 -19.12 34.03
CA TRP A 509 0.44 -19.00 32.59
C TRP A 509 1.63 -19.66 31.89
N GLU A 510 2.87 -19.28 32.25
CA GLU A 510 4.09 -19.86 31.70
C GLU A 510 4.18 -21.38 31.94
N ARG A 511 3.81 -21.85 33.14
CA ARG A 511 3.77 -23.29 33.46
C ARG A 511 2.81 -24.05 32.53
N ILE A 512 1.64 -23.49 32.25
CA ILE A 512 0.63 -24.09 31.39
C ILE A 512 1.08 -24.08 29.92
N THR A 513 1.71 -23.00 29.44
CA THR A 513 1.91 -22.77 28.00
C THR A 513 3.31 -23.07 27.48
N SER A 514 4.35 -23.03 28.32
CA SER A 514 5.76 -23.14 27.92
C SER A 514 6.09 -24.34 27.02
N ARG A 515 5.45 -25.49 27.25
CA ARG A 515 5.63 -26.71 26.43
C ARG A 515 5.00 -26.65 25.03
N TYR A 516 4.19 -25.63 24.74
CA TYR A 516 3.45 -25.44 23.48
C TYR A 516 3.96 -24.27 22.64
N VAL A 517 4.82 -23.41 23.20
CA VAL A 517 5.30 -22.18 22.53
C VAL A 517 6.53 -22.43 21.62
N ASN A 518 7.18 -23.60 21.71
CA ASN A 518 8.48 -23.87 21.06
C ASN A 518 8.55 -25.10 20.14
N GLN A 519 7.43 -25.60 19.61
CA GLN A 519 7.48 -26.65 18.58
C GLN A 519 7.26 -26.03 17.18
N LYS A 520 8.36 -25.54 16.60
CA LYS A 520 8.45 -25.13 15.19
C LYS A 520 8.10 -26.30 14.26
#